data_AF-A0AAD4G9B6-F1
#
_entry.id   AF-A0AAD4G9B6-F1
#
_cell.length_a   1.000
_cell.length_b   1.000
_cell.length_c   1.000
_cell.angle_alpha   90.00
_cell.angle_beta   90.00
_cell.angle_gamma   90.00
#
_symmetry.space_group_name_H-M   'P 1'
#
loop_
_entity.id
_entity.type
_entity.pdbx_description
1 polymer ?
#
loop_
_entity_poly.entity_id
_entity_poly.type
_entity_poly.pdbx_seq_one_letter_code
_entity_poly.pdbx_strand_id
1 'polypeptide(L)'
;RYLDLWQLRIHAVQSQLGPDSFVISEFNSVSCSGRDNVSNTFGQAMWLLDTMLYTASINVSRVYAHQGGPLALQSATQLNHGSFLLYNLWYPVENQNGPVQVFPAYSAYLSVSELIGGSTSLQTANIFPGRQVNGSSITTAEGNPSAGQLSVYRYWDSSNAKYPAKLGILNLEMYNSTATYPCLNVTVDFLAYLAYPGQVATARTMTAPGTDIKETNVMMRAGQTFATGVAEGIMVEEYHSLGGSALASMLKSKQR
;
A
#
# COMPACT_ATOMS: atom_id res chain seq x y z
N ARG A 1 -14.01 1.58 -2.99
CA ARG A 1 -15.37 2.07 -3.29
C ARG A 1 -15.52 3.58 -3.20
N TYR A 2 -14.86 4.31 -2.27
CA TYR A 2 -15.02 5.77 -2.26
C TYR A 2 -14.52 6.43 -3.55
N LEU A 3 -13.28 6.19 -3.99
CA LEU A 3 -12.70 6.83 -5.17
C LEU A 3 -13.41 6.50 -6.50
N ASP A 4 -14.02 5.32 -6.61
CA ASP A 4 -14.83 4.93 -7.78
C ASP A 4 -15.99 5.91 -8.00
N LEU A 5 -16.64 6.33 -6.91
CA LEU A 5 -17.74 7.30 -6.93
C LEU A 5 -17.28 8.69 -7.38
N TRP A 6 -15.97 8.98 -7.31
CA TRP A 6 -15.39 10.25 -7.71
C TRP A 6 -14.89 10.25 -9.15
N GLN A 7 -14.81 9.12 -9.86
CA GLN A 7 -14.25 9.07 -11.22
C GLN A 7 -14.93 10.04 -12.18
N LEU A 8 -16.27 10.14 -12.16
CA LEU A 8 -16.99 11.12 -12.97
C LEU A 8 -16.55 12.57 -12.68
N ARG A 9 -16.28 12.89 -11.41
CA ARG A 9 -15.80 14.22 -11.00
C ARG A 9 -14.34 14.44 -11.39
N ILE A 10 -13.50 13.42 -11.22
CA ILE A 10 -12.09 13.43 -11.66
C ILE A 10 -12.04 13.75 -13.16
N HIS A 11 -12.77 12.99 -13.98
CA HIS A 11 -12.83 13.21 -15.43
C HIS A 11 -13.42 14.57 -15.82
N ALA A 12 -14.46 15.04 -15.13
CA ALA A 12 -15.05 16.35 -15.41
C ALA A 12 -14.10 17.51 -15.09
N VAL A 13 -13.36 17.42 -13.99
CA VAL A 13 -12.34 18.42 -13.63
C VAL A 13 -11.20 18.39 -14.64
N GLN A 14 -10.72 17.19 -15.01
CA GLN A 14 -9.64 17.03 -15.98
C GLN A 14 -9.98 17.50 -17.38
N SER A 15 -11.21 17.27 -17.85
CA SER A 15 -11.62 17.72 -19.19
C SER A 15 -11.71 19.25 -19.30
N GLN A 16 -12.00 19.94 -18.18
CA GLN A 16 -12.11 21.39 -18.14
C GLN A 16 -10.79 22.09 -17.83
N LEU A 17 -9.98 21.52 -16.93
CA LEU A 17 -8.81 22.19 -16.34
C LEU A 17 -7.48 21.51 -16.68
N GLY A 18 -7.50 20.40 -17.43
CA GLY A 18 -6.31 19.66 -17.86
C GLY A 18 -6.02 18.41 -17.03
N PRO A 19 -5.14 17.50 -17.50
CA PRO A 19 -4.92 16.19 -16.89
C PRO A 19 -4.41 16.25 -15.44
N ASP A 20 -3.70 17.32 -15.08
CA ASP A 20 -3.05 17.49 -13.77
C ASP A 20 -3.90 18.22 -12.71
N SER A 21 -5.16 18.52 -13.04
CA SER A 21 -6.00 19.44 -12.26
C SER A 21 -6.69 18.81 -11.06
N PHE A 22 -6.80 17.48 -11.00
CA PHE A 22 -7.43 16.80 -9.87
C PHE A 22 -6.37 16.29 -8.88
N VAL A 23 -6.41 16.87 -7.68
CA VAL A 23 -5.49 16.58 -6.58
C VAL A 23 -6.28 16.25 -5.32
N ILE A 24 -5.85 15.23 -4.59
CA ILE A 24 -6.37 14.92 -3.25
C ILE A 24 -5.43 15.59 -2.24
N SER A 25 -5.77 16.81 -1.84
CA SER A 25 -4.93 17.66 -0.98
C SER A 25 -4.80 17.16 0.46
N GLU A 26 -5.71 16.30 0.90
CA GLU A 26 -5.67 15.66 2.21
C GLU A 26 -6.45 14.34 2.18
N PHE A 27 -5.84 13.26 2.64
CA PHE A 27 -6.57 12.01 2.92
C PHE A 27 -5.88 11.18 3.99
N ASN A 28 -6.65 10.31 4.66
CA ASN A 28 -6.13 9.21 5.46
C ASN A 28 -7.22 8.14 5.70
N SER A 29 -6.89 7.11 6.49
CA SER A 29 -7.73 5.94 6.78
C SER A 29 -9.04 6.27 7.49
N VAL A 30 -8.95 6.99 8.63
CA VAL A 30 -10.10 7.42 9.43
C VAL A 30 -9.88 8.89 9.81
N SER A 31 -10.93 9.70 9.75
CA SER A 31 -10.91 11.13 10.10
C SER A 31 -10.68 11.35 11.60
N CYS A 32 -10.57 12.62 12.03
CA CYS A 32 -10.46 13.00 13.44
C CYS A 32 -9.30 12.32 14.16
N SER A 33 -8.10 12.37 13.58
CA SER A 33 -6.87 11.75 14.11
C SER A 33 -6.75 10.24 13.99
N GLY A 34 -7.71 9.60 13.32
CA GLY A 34 -7.67 8.16 13.08
C GLY A 34 -8.37 7.37 14.19
N ARG A 35 -8.34 6.05 14.06
CA ARG A 35 -8.94 5.11 15.02
C ARG A 35 -7.91 4.09 15.49
N ASP A 36 -7.86 3.86 16.81
CA ASP A 36 -6.91 2.90 17.36
C ASP A 36 -7.26 1.48 16.92
N ASN A 37 -6.22 0.67 16.66
CA ASN A 37 -6.32 -0.67 16.06
C ASN A 37 -6.84 -0.68 14.61
N VAL A 38 -6.90 0.49 13.96
CA VAL A 38 -7.25 0.63 12.55
C VAL A 38 -6.21 1.47 11.84
N SER A 39 -6.06 2.72 12.27
CA SER A 39 -5.19 3.72 11.61
C SER A 39 -3.71 3.54 11.93
N ASN A 40 -3.37 2.86 13.02
CA ASN A 40 -2.02 2.63 13.49
C ASN A 40 -1.54 1.18 13.31
N THR A 41 -2.09 0.45 12.34
CA THR A 41 -1.78 -0.97 12.11
C THR A 41 -1.21 -1.24 10.71
N PHE A 42 -0.65 -2.42 10.49
CA PHE A 42 -0.22 -2.89 9.16
C PHE A 42 -1.36 -2.88 8.14
N GLY A 43 -2.60 -3.13 8.59
CA GLY A 43 -3.79 -3.01 7.75
C GLY A 43 -3.96 -1.61 7.17
N GLN A 44 -3.66 -0.55 7.94
CA GLN A 44 -3.63 0.81 7.39
C GLN A 44 -2.52 0.98 6.36
N ALA A 45 -1.34 0.38 6.55
CA ALA A 45 -0.25 0.46 5.57
C ALA A 45 -0.66 -0.16 4.23
N MET A 46 -1.30 -1.34 4.26
CA MET A 46 -1.83 -2.00 3.07
C MET A 46 -2.95 -1.20 2.41
N TRP A 47 -3.86 -0.64 3.20
CA TRP A 47 -4.93 0.24 2.70
C TRP A 47 -4.38 1.51 2.06
N LEU A 48 -3.38 2.14 2.68
CA LEU A 48 -2.76 3.37 2.21
C LEU A 48 -2.03 3.12 0.89
N LEU A 49 -1.26 2.03 0.84
CA LEU A 49 -0.56 1.59 -0.37
C LEU A 49 -1.53 1.35 -1.51
N ASP A 50 -2.56 0.51 -1.31
CA ASP A 50 -3.55 0.23 -2.35
C ASP A 50 -4.26 1.51 -2.80
N THR A 51 -4.63 2.39 -1.86
CA THR A 51 -5.29 3.66 -2.20
C THR A 51 -4.38 4.54 -3.07
N MET A 52 -3.10 4.68 -2.75
CA MET A 52 -2.15 5.45 -3.56
C MET A 52 -1.98 4.87 -4.96
N LEU A 53 -1.79 3.55 -5.07
CA LEU A 53 -1.63 2.90 -6.37
C LEU A 53 -2.93 2.99 -7.19
N TYR A 54 -4.09 2.84 -6.54
CA TYR A 54 -5.39 2.99 -7.17
C TYR A 54 -5.61 4.41 -7.69
N THR A 55 -5.32 5.44 -6.87
CA THR A 55 -5.43 6.85 -7.28
C THR A 55 -4.57 7.15 -8.50
N ALA A 56 -3.33 6.64 -8.53
CA ALA A 56 -2.45 6.79 -9.68
C ALA A 56 -3.03 6.09 -10.94
N SER A 57 -3.64 4.91 -10.78
CA SER A 57 -4.23 4.16 -11.89
C SER A 57 -5.47 4.81 -12.52
N ILE A 58 -6.12 5.74 -11.82
CA ILE A 58 -7.27 6.51 -12.32
C ILE A 58 -6.91 7.98 -12.62
N ASN A 59 -5.62 8.25 -12.85
CA ASN A 59 -5.08 9.56 -13.21
C ASN A 59 -5.27 10.67 -12.17
N VAL A 60 -5.32 10.37 -10.87
CA VAL A 60 -5.17 11.42 -9.86
C VAL A 60 -3.71 11.85 -9.83
N SER A 61 -3.46 13.15 -10.00
CA SER A 61 -2.13 13.68 -10.28
C SER A 61 -1.25 13.70 -9.03
N ARG A 62 -1.84 14.04 -7.88
CA ARG A 62 -1.16 14.10 -6.58
C ARG A 62 -2.11 13.73 -5.46
N VAL A 63 -1.58 13.04 -4.46
CA VAL A 63 -2.28 12.72 -3.22
C VAL A 63 -1.38 13.06 -2.04
N TYR A 64 -1.94 13.66 -1.00
CA TYR A 64 -1.21 14.08 0.19
C TYR A 64 -1.80 13.39 1.41
N ALA A 65 -1.10 12.38 1.93
CA ALA A 65 -1.52 11.70 3.15
C ALA A 65 -1.35 12.67 4.33
N HIS A 66 -2.42 12.89 5.08
CA HIS A 66 -2.38 13.82 6.21
C HIS A 66 -1.41 13.30 7.29
N GLN A 67 -0.57 14.19 7.81
CA GLN A 67 0.42 13.90 8.84
C GLN A 67 0.58 15.07 9.79
N GLY A 68 0.79 14.77 11.08
CA GLY A 68 0.94 15.79 12.11
C GLY A 68 -0.26 16.75 12.21
N GLY A 69 -0.35 17.50 13.29
CA GLY A 69 -1.38 18.53 13.45
C GLY A 69 -2.14 18.41 14.77
N PRO A 70 -2.12 19.45 15.63
CA PRO A 70 -2.85 19.45 16.90
C PRO A 70 -4.34 19.17 16.66
N LEU A 71 -5.00 18.52 17.62
CA LEU A 71 -6.47 18.47 17.66
C LEU A 71 -7.02 19.91 17.49
N ALA A 72 -8.21 20.05 16.90
CA ALA A 72 -8.83 21.30 16.44
C ALA A 72 -9.00 22.44 17.49
N LEU A 73 -8.48 22.29 18.70
CA LEU A 73 -8.47 23.27 19.78
C LEU A 73 -7.02 23.72 20.05
N GLN A 74 -6.57 24.73 19.30
CA GLN A 74 -5.25 25.33 19.48
C GLN A 74 -5.21 26.22 20.73
N SER A 75 -4.11 26.14 21.50
CA SER A 75 -3.66 27.26 22.33
C SER A 75 -2.48 27.97 21.65
N ALA A 76 -2.27 29.25 21.96
CA ALA A 76 -1.18 30.07 21.41
C ALA A 76 0.24 29.57 21.79
N THR A 77 0.35 28.51 22.58
CA THR A 77 1.61 27.95 23.10
C THR A 77 1.83 26.49 22.69
N GLN A 78 1.01 25.93 21.81
CA GLN A 78 1.16 24.54 21.38
C GLN A 78 2.32 24.43 20.37
N LEU A 79 3.42 23.83 20.80
CA LEU A 79 4.55 23.51 19.93
C LEU A 79 4.14 22.42 18.92
N ASN A 80 4.55 22.57 17.65
CA ASN A 80 4.35 21.59 16.58
C ASN A 80 5.22 20.33 16.78
N HIS A 81 5.15 19.69 17.94
CA HIS A 81 5.96 18.52 18.27
C HIS A 81 5.41 17.20 17.73
N GLY A 82 4.54 17.21 16.72
CA GLY A 82 3.83 16.01 16.27
C GLY A 82 2.68 15.70 17.22
N SER A 83 1.47 16.02 16.77
CA SER A 83 0.25 15.73 17.51
C SER A 83 -0.16 14.26 17.36
N PHE A 84 -1.02 13.80 18.27
CA PHE A 84 -1.58 12.46 18.32
C PHE A 84 -2.48 12.21 17.11
N LEU A 85 -1.88 11.71 16.03
CA LEU A 85 -2.59 11.16 14.87
C LEU A 85 -2.13 9.72 14.68
N LEU A 86 -3.09 8.80 14.79
CA LEU A 86 -2.84 7.36 14.74
C LEU A 86 -2.35 6.88 13.38
N TYR A 87 -2.57 7.68 12.33
CA TYR A 87 -2.15 7.39 10.96
C TYR A 87 -0.84 8.07 10.53
N ASN A 88 -0.07 8.61 11.47
CA ASN A 88 1.24 9.20 11.17
C ASN A 88 2.18 8.19 10.52
N LEU A 89 3.16 8.66 9.74
CA LEU A 89 4.22 7.80 9.20
C LEU A 89 5.34 7.63 10.24
N TRP A 90 5.66 8.69 10.98
CA TRP A 90 6.70 8.69 12.01
C TRP A 90 6.48 9.81 13.03
N TYR A 91 7.18 9.73 14.15
CA TYR A 91 7.51 10.85 15.02
C TYR A 91 8.96 11.27 14.80
N PRO A 92 9.23 12.49 14.29
CA PRO A 92 10.59 12.90 13.93
C PRO A 92 11.38 13.38 15.15
N VAL A 93 10.69 13.77 16.22
CA VAL A 93 11.24 14.20 17.50
C VAL A 93 10.42 13.56 18.61
N GLU A 94 11.05 13.34 19.76
CA GLU A 94 10.33 12.91 20.96
C GLU A 94 9.29 13.96 21.37
N ASN A 95 8.11 13.50 21.75
CA ASN A 95 7.00 14.35 22.13
C ASN A 95 6.17 13.71 23.24
N GLN A 96 5.12 14.41 23.69
CA GLN A 96 4.23 13.93 24.74
C GLN A 96 3.48 12.64 24.37
N ASN A 97 3.41 12.30 23.08
CA ASN A 97 2.72 11.11 22.54
C ASN A 97 3.66 9.92 22.32
N GLY A 98 4.98 10.09 22.44
CA GLY A 98 5.94 8.99 22.33
C GLY A 98 7.34 9.39 21.86
N PRO A 99 8.25 8.39 21.81
CA PRO A 99 9.61 8.58 21.33
C PRO A 99 9.65 8.79 19.81
N VAL A 100 10.83 9.15 19.30
CA VAL A 100 11.13 9.06 17.86
C VAL A 100 10.89 7.62 17.41
N GLN A 101 9.98 7.43 16.46
CA GLN A 101 9.60 6.10 15.98
C GLN A 101 8.96 6.18 14.60
N VAL A 102 8.98 5.05 13.89
CA VAL A 102 8.23 4.85 12.66
C VAL A 102 6.97 4.05 12.93
N PHE A 103 5.88 4.42 12.26
CA PHE A 103 4.59 3.75 12.31
C PHE A 103 4.34 2.88 11.05
N PRO A 104 3.40 1.93 11.11
CA PRO A 104 3.15 1.00 10.01
C PRO A 104 2.95 1.65 8.64
N ALA A 105 2.28 2.80 8.61
CA ALA A 105 2.02 3.59 7.41
C ALA A 105 3.29 3.87 6.57
N TYR A 106 4.46 3.98 7.21
CA TYR A 106 5.74 4.25 6.53
C TYR A 106 6.11 3.19 5.51
N SER A 107 5.79 1.92 5.79
CA SER A 107 6.04 0.80 4.89
C SER A 107 5.28 0.94 3.56
N ALA A 108 4.12 1.61 3.57
CA ALA A 108 3.41 1.95 2.34
C ALA A 108 4.24 2.90 1.46
N TYR A 109 4.87 3.92 2.05
CA TYR A 109 5.72 4.86 1.32
C TYR A 109 7.00 4.23 0.80
N LEU A 110 7.63 3.35 1.57
CA LEU A 110 8.75 2.53 1.07
C LEU A 110 8.31 1.76 -0.19
N SER A 111 7.11 1.16 -0.16
CA SER A 111 6.54 0.45 -1.30
C SER A 111 6.29 1.32 -2.52
N VAL A 112 5.68 2.49 -2.33
CA VAL A 112 5.41 3.44 -3.41
C VAL A 112 6.71 3.92 -4.04
N SER A 113 7.71 4.26 -3.21
CA SER A 113 9.02 4.72 -3.67
C SER A 113 9.76 3.65 -4.49
N GLU A 114 9.54 2.37 -4.18
CA GLU A 114 10.17 1.29 -4.92
C GLU A 114 9.44 0.98 -6.25
N LEU A 115 8.11 0.99 -6.24
CA LEU A 115 7.30 0.69 -7.42
C LEU A 115 7.39 1.82 -8.45
N ILE A 116 7.09 3.05 -8.03
CA ILE A 116 7.01 4.22 -8.91
C ILE A 116 8.32 5.00 -8.92
N GLY A 117 8.90 5.22 -7.73
CA GLY A 117 10.15 5.95 -7.54
C GLY A 117 10.14 7.36 -8.12
N GLY A 118 11.30 7.82 -8.58
CA GLY A 118 11.46 9.13 -9.23
C GLY A 118 11.13 9.13 -10.73
N SER A 119 10.47 8.09 -11.26
CA SER A 119 10.17 8.02 -12.69
C SER A 119 9.10 9.05 -13.08
N THR A 120 9.34 9.74 -14.19
CA THR A 120 8.41 10.70 -14.79
C THR A 120 7.74 10.16 -16.06
N SER A 121 8.13 8.98 -16.54
CA SER A 121 7.59 8.35 -17.76
C SER A 121 6.81 7.06 -17.50
N LEU A 122 6.89 6.52 -16.27
CA LEU A 122 6.26 5.26 -15.92
C LEU A 122 4.74 5.42 -15.93
N GLN A 123 4.07 4.60 -16.74
CA GLN A 123 2.63 4.48 -16.75
C GLN A 123 2.19 3.39 -15.78
N THR A 124 0.98 3.54 -15.22
CA THR A 124 0.41 2.57 -14.30
C THR A 124 -1.04 2.27 -14.63
N ALA A 125 -1.47 1.04 -14.35
CA ALA A 125 -2.84 0.59 -14.47
C ALA A 125 -3.09 -0.54 -13.49
N ASN A 126 -4.30 -0.56 -12.92
CA ASN A 126 -4.79 -1.73 -12.22
C ASN A 126 -5.22 -2.79 -13.25
N ILE A 127 -4.60 -3.97 -13.22
CA ILE A 127 -4.84 -5.07 -14.17
C ILE A 127 -5.56 -6.25 -13.57
N PHE A 128 -5.65 -6.28 -12.24
CA PHE A 128 -6.45 -7.26 -11.54
C PHE A 128 -7.23 -6.52 -10.47
N PRO A 129 -8.42 -6.02 -10.83
CA PRO A 129 -9.28 -5.42 -9.85
C PRO A 129 -10.04 -6.57 -9.21
N GLY A 130 -9.42 -7.27 -8.24
CA GLY A 130 -10.19 -8.10 -7.31
C GLY A 130 -11.36 -7.31 -6.67
N ARG A 131 -11.28 -5.97 -6.75
CA ARG A 131 -12.29 -4.97 -6.41
C ARG A 131 -13.46 -4.80 -7.42
N GLN A 132 -13.32 -5.12 -8.71
CA GLN A 132 -14.33 -4.77 -9.76
C GLN A 132 -14.99 -5.99 -10.42
N VAL A 133 -14.30 -7.11 -10.61
CA VAL A 133 -14.87 -8.27 -11.34
C VAL A 133 -15.68 -9.21 -10.44
N ASN A 134 -15.39 -9.26 -9.13
CA ASN A 134 -16.01 -10.23 -8.23
C ASN A 134 -17.24 -9.69 -7.46
N GLY A 135 -17.69 -8.46 -7.73
CA GLY A 135 -18.69 -7.80 -6.86
C GLY A 135 -18.25 -7.69 -5.38
N SER A 136 -16.98 -8.00 -5.09
CA SER A 136 -16.36 -7.94 -3.77
C SER A 136 -16.13 -6.47 -3.43
N SER A 137 -17.22 -5.85 -3.02
CA SER A 137 -17.15 -4.68 -2.19
C SER A 137 -16.46 -5.09 -0.89
N ILE A 138 -15.65 -4.18 -0.32
CA ILE A 138 -15.57 -4.08 1.13
C ILE A 138 -17.02 -3.74 1.55
N THR A 139 -17.86 -4.76 1.67
CA THR A 139 -19.02 -4.70 2.53
C THR A 139 -18.47 -4.67 3.95
N THR A 140 -19.24 -4.11 4.87
CA THR A 140 -19.05 -4.32 6.32
C THR A 140 -19.21 -5.79 6.74
N ALA A 141 -19.24 -6.73 5.78
CA ALA A 141 -19.40 -8.17 5.93
C ALA A 141 -18.30 -8.87 5.10
N GLU A 142 -17.06 -8.79 5.58
CA GLU A 142 -15.88 -9.61 5.23
C GLU A 142 -15.54 -9.86 3.73
N GLY A 143 -16.17 -9.18 2.78
CA GLY A 143 -15.95 -9.43 1.34
C GLY A 143 -16.33 -10.86 0.94
N ASN A 144 -16.11 -11.23 -0.32
CA ASN A 144 -16.19 -12.64 -0.72
C ASN A 144 -14.82 -13.30 -0.48
N PRO A 145 -14.63 -14.12 0.57
CA PRO A 145 -13.33 -14.71 0.91
C PRO A 145 -12.90 -15.81 -0.10
N SER A 146 -13.82 -16.30 -0.94
CA SER A 146 -13.57 -17.47 -1.80
C SER A 146 -12.61 -17.22 -2.96
N ALA A 147 -12.25 -15.97 -3.26
CA ALA A 147 -11.32 -15.61 -4.34
C ALA A 147 -10.09 -14.83 -3.87
N GLY A 148 -9.97 -14.54 -2.57
CA GLY A 148 -8.97 -13.63 -2.01
C GLY A 148 -9.18 -12.17 -2.44
N GLN A 149 -8.82 -11.22 -1.57
CA GLN A 149 -8.85 -9.80 -1.91
C GLN A 149 -7.55 -9.34 -2.58
N LEU A 150 -7.31 -9.77 -3.83
CA LEU A 150 -6.09 -9.39 -4.57
C LEU A 150 -6.25 -8.08 -5.36
N SER A 151 -5.25 -7.20 -5.30
CA SER A 151 -5.09 -6.07 -6.23
C SER A 151 -3.74 -6.15 -6.93
N VAL A 152 -3.74 -6.01 -8.25
CA VAL A 152 -2.50 -6.02 -9.06
C VAL A 152 -2.41 -4.77 -9.91
N TYR A 153 -1.27 -4.10 -9.79
CA TYR A 153 -0.91 -2.91 -10.53
C TYR A 153 0.27 -3.25 -11.43
N ARG A 154 0.15 -2.91 -12.72
CA ARG A 154 1.27 -3.01 -13.65
C ARG A 154 1.91 -1.65 -13.84
N TYR A 155 3.21 -1.65 -14.12
CA TYR A 155 3.98 -0.46 -14.45
C TYR A 155 4.80 -0.69 -15.70
N TRP A 156 4.73 0.21 -16.66
CA TRP A 156 5.43 0.08 -17.94
C TRP A 156 5.93 1.42 -18.44
N ASP A 157 6.96 1.40 -19.27
CA ASP A 157 7.38 2.59 -20.02
C ASP A 157 6.59 2.65 -21.34
N SER A 158 6.25 3.85 -21.80
CA SER A 158 5.55 4.07 -23.07
C SER A 158 6.19 3.38 -24.28
N SER A 159 7.52 3.18 -24.26
CA SER A 159 8.28 2.46 -25.28
C SER A 159 7.97 0.96 -25.34
N ASN A 160 7.46 0.37 -24.26
CA ASN A 160 7.07 -1.04 -24.20
C ASN A 160 5.78 -1.22 -23.38
N ALA A 161 4.65 -0.86 -24.00
CA ALA A 161 3.33 -0.99 -23.37
C ALA A 161 2.82 -2.43 -23.23
N LYS A 162 3.46 -3.39 -23.92
CA LYS A 162 3.00 -4.78 -23.94
C LYS A 162 3.41 -5.54 -22.68
N TYR A 163 4.62 -5.31 -22.19
CA TYR A 163 5.19 -6.05 -21.06
C TYR A 163 5.54 -5.10 -19.92
N PRO A 164 5.03 -5.35 -18.70
CA PRO A 164 5.34 -4.50 -17.56
C PRO A 164 6.81 -4.61 -17.15
N ALA A 165 7.40 -3.47 -16.79
CA ALA A 165 8.70 -3.42 -16.13
C ALA A 165 8.61 -3.84 -14.66
N LYS A 166 7.47 -3.57 -14.00
CA LYS A 166 7.20 -3.96 -12.61
C LYS A 166 5.74 -4.35 -12.41
N LEU A 167 5.51 -5.19 -11.42
CA LEU A 167 4.18 -5.52 -10.90
C LEU A 167 4.13 -5.20 -9.41
N GLY A 168 3.09 -4.49 -8.97
CA GLY A 168 2.73 -4.33 -7.57
C GLY A 168 1.57 -5.26 -7.25
N ILE A 169 1.78 -6.22 -6.35
CA ILE A 169 0.82 -7.26 -6.01
C ILE A 169 0.47 -7.11 -4.53
N LEU A 170 -0.81 -6.88 -4.24
CA LEU A 170 -1.32 -6.67 -2.88
C LEU A 170 -2.33 -7.76 -2.56
N ASN A 171 -2.01 -8.65 -1.64
CA ASN A 171 -3.01 -9.48 -1.00
C ASN A 171 -3.63 -8.68 0.15
N LEU A 172 -4.87 -8.23 -0.03
CA LEU A 172 -5.63 -7.45 0.95
C LEU A 172 -6.56 -8.35 1.77
N GLU A 173 -6.43 -9.67 1.66
CA GLU A 173 -7.17 -10.61 2.51
C GLU A 173 -6.83 -10.34 3.98
N MET A 174 -7.85 -10.14 4.80
CA MET A 174 -7.65 -9.79 6.20
C MET A 174 -7.17 -11.01 6.99
N TYR A 175 -6.03 -10.86 7.66
CA TYR A 175 -5.49 -11.86 8.54
C TYR A 175 -4.91 -11.18 9.78
N ASN A 176 -5.51 -11.43 10.94
CA ASN A 176 -4.98 -10.92 12.20
C ASN A 176 -4.02 -11.93 12.82
N SER A 177 -3.01 -11.42 13.52
CA SER A 177 -2.02 -12.22 14.25
C SER A 177 -2.65 -13.10 15.32
N THR A 178 -3.84 -12.73 15.80
CA THR A 178 -4.65 -13.48 16.76
C THR A 178 -5.58 -14.50 16.12
N ALA A 179 -5.58 -14.64 14.78
CA ALA A 179 -6.45 -15.57 14.10
C ALA A 179 -6.10 -17.03 14.43
N THR A 180 -7.12 -17.85 14.64
CA THR A 180 -6.98 -19.29 14.92
C THR A 180 -7.00 -20.15 13.65
N TYR A 181 -7.29 -19.53 12.50
CA TYR A 181 -7.26 -20.16 11.18
C TYR A 181 -5.95 -19.83 10.45
N PRO A 182 -5.50 -20.66 9.49
CA PRO A 182 -4.27 -20.40 8.76
C PRO A 182 -4.41 -19.20 7.82
N CYS A 183 -3.32 -18.46 7.63
CA CYS A 183 -3.23 -17.45 6.58
C CYS A 183 -3.35 -18.13 5.20
N LEU A 184 -4.21 -17.60 4.34
CA LEU A 184 -4.46 -18.16 3.01
C LEU A 184 -3.35 -17.78 2.03
N ASN A 185 -2.83 -18.78 1.32
CA ASN A 185 -1.90 -18.55 0.22
C ASN A 185 -2.66 -18.25 -1.07
N VAL A 186 -2.21 -17.23 -1.79
CA VAL A 186 -2.74 -16.86 -3.11
C VAL A 186 -1.68 -17.14 -4.16
N THR A 187 -2.09 -17.80 -5.25
CA THR A 187 -1.25 -18.05 -6.43
C THR A 187 -1.74 -17.19 -7.57
N VAL A 188 -0.83 -16.51 -8.26
CA VAL A 188 -1.17 -15.62 -9.37
C VAL A 188 -0.32 -15.99 -10.58
N ASP A 189 -0.98 -16.28 -11.71
CA ASP A 189 -0.31 -16.58 -12.96
C ASP A 189 0.02 -15.29 -13.73
N PHE A 190 1.30 -15.11 -14.05
CA PHE A 190 1.80 -13.95 -14.79
C PHE A 190 2.42 -14.31 -16.14
N LEU A 191 2.24 -15.53 -16.65
CA LEU A 191 2.83 -15.95 -17.92
C LEU A 191 2.50 -15.01 -19.09
N ALA A 192 1.29 -14.43 -19.10
CA ALA A 192 0.86 -13.46 -20.10
C ALA A 192 1.62 -12.12 -20.07
N TYR A 193 2.31 -11.82 -18.96
CA TYR A 193 3.04 -10.57 -18.75
C TYR A 193 4.56 -10.71 -18.96
N LEU A 194 5.04 -11.88 -19.37
CA LEU A 194 6.46 -12.11 -19.66
C LEU A 194 6.81 -11.76 -21.09
N ALA A 195 7.92 -11.06 -21.26
CA ALA A 195 8.43 -10.70 -22.59
C ALA A 195 8.87 -11.94 -23.36
N TYR A 196 9.40 -12.95 -22.67
CA TYR A 196 9.81 -14.23 -23.24
C TYR A 196 9.74 -15.36 -22.20
N PRO A 197 9.58 -16.62 -22.64
CA PRO A 197 9.57 -17.77 -21.74
C PRO A 197 10.87 -17.90 -20.93
N GLY A 198 10.77 -18.22 -19.64
CA GLY A 198 11.94 -18.37 -18.77
C GLY A 198 12.56 -17.06 -18.30
N GLN A 199 11.88 -15.92 -18.51
CA GLN A 199 12.26 -14.65 -17.90
C GLN A 199 12.32 -14.81 -16.37
N VAL A 200 13.44 -14.37 -15.77
CA VAL A 200 13.61 -14.35 -14.32
C VAL A 200 13.06 -13.03 -13.78
N ALA A 201 12.15 -13.12 -12.82
CA ALA A 201 11.67 -11.97 -12.07
C ALA A 201 12.29 -11.96 -10.68
N THR A 202 12.63 -10.75 -10.20
CA THR A 202 12.99 -10.52 -8.81
C THR A 202 11.78 -10.04 -8.04
N ALA A 203 11.59 -10.59 -6.84
CA ALA A 203 10.50 -10.22 -5.95
C ALA A 203 11.06 -9.73 -4.61
N ARG A 204 10.48 -8.63 -4.12
CA ARG A 204 10.74 -8.05 -2.81
C ARG A 204 9.41 -7.94 -2.08
N THR A 205 9.32 -8.55 -0.92
CA THR A 205 8.07 -8.72 -0.18
C THR A 205 7.95 -7.68 0.93
N MET A 206 6.71 -7.33 1.29
CA MET A 206 6.40 -6.54 2.48
C MET A 206 5.44 -7.34 3.34
N THR A 207 5.85 -7.75 4.55
CA THR A 207 5.10 -8.68 5.40
C THR A 207 4.99 -8.17 6.84
N ALA A 208 3.97 -8.65 7.54
CA ALA A 208 3.83 -8.56 8.99
C ALA A 208 3.15 -9.85 9.51
N PRO A 209 3.22 -10.14 10.82
CA PRO A 209 2.48 -11.26 11.40
C PRO A 209 0.95 -11.20 11.22
N GLY A 210 0.38 -10.00 11.04
CA GLY A 210 -1.04 -9.80 10.80
C GLY A 210 -1.36 -8.34 10.46
N THR A 211 -2.61 -8.07 10.06
CA THR A 211 -3.13 -6.74 9.72
C THR A 211 -3.37 -5.86 10.93
N ASP A 212 -3.43 -6.45 12.12
CA ASP A 212 -3.61 -5.84 13.44
C ASP A 212 -2.31 -5.34 14.09
N ILE A 213 -1.15 -5.71 13.53
CA ILE A 213 0.17 -5.37 14.09
C ILE A 213 0.42 -3.87 14.06
N LYS A 214 0.87 -3.31 15.19
CA LYS A 214 1.24 -1.89 15.34
C LYS A 214 2.75 -1.68 15.31
N GLU A 215 3.50 -2.70 15.73
CA GLU A 215 4.93 -2.65 15.96
C GLU A 215 5.69 -2.78 14.64
N THR A 216 6.48 -1.77 14.31
CA THR A 216 7.24 -1.72 13.05
C THR A 216 8.50 -2.58 13.05
N ASN A 217 8.93 -3.08 14.21
CA ASN A 217 10.09 -3.98 14.34
C ASN A 217 9.80 -5.42 13.91
N VAL A 218 8.53 -5.81 13.77
CA VAL A 218 8.11 -7.11 13.24
C VAL A 218 7.57 -7.03 11.81
N MET A 219 7.48 -5.81 11.26
CA MET A 219 7.17 -5.58 9.85
C MET A 219 8.45 -5.66 9.04
N MET A 220 8.42 -6.44 7.97
CA MET A 220 9.57 -6.70 7.13
C MET A 220 9.31 -6.18 5.72
N ARG A 221 10.32 -5.54 5.13
CA ARG A 221 10.38 -5.23 3.70
C ARG A 221 11.68 -5.77 3.15
N ALA A 222 11.58 -6.70 2.19
CA ALA A 222 12.73 -7.37 1.59
C ALA A 222 13.72 -7.90 2.64
N GLY A 223 13.21 -8.51 3.72
CA GLY A 223 14.06 -9.04 4.81
C GLY A 223 14.58 -8.01 5.82
N GLN A 224 14.25 -6.72 5.68
CA GLN A 224 14.70 -5.64 6.56
C GLN A 224 13.55 -5.03 7.37
N THR A 225 13.85 -4.53 8.56
CA THR A 225 12.93 -3.69 9.36
C THR A 225 13.30 -2.22 9.21
N PHE A 226 12.35 -1.33 9.52
CA PHE A 226 12.54 0.13 9.43
C PHE A 226 12.00 0.84 10.68
N ALA A 227 12.02 0.18 11.84
CA ALA A 227 11.41 0.69 13.08
C ALA A 227 11.95 2.07 13.52
N THR A 228 13.22 2.33 13.19
CA THR A 228 13.93 3.58 13.48
C THR A 228 13.96 4.54 12.29
N GLY A 229 13.35 4.17 11.16
CA GLY A 229 13.45 4.89 9.87
C GLY A 229 14.67 4.54 9.04
N VAL A 230 15.63 3.80 9.62
CA VAL A 230 16.80 3.25 8.93
C VAL A 230 16.59 1.75 8.71
N ALA A 231 17.06 1.25 7.57
CA ALA A 231 16.99 -0.17 7.25
C ALA A 231 17.89 -0.97 8.21
N GLU A 232 17.32 -1.97 8.88
CA GLU A 232 18.05 -2.92 9.72
C GLU A 232 17.86 -4.35 9.19
N GLY A 233 18.93 -5.14 9.16
CA GLY A 233 18.94 -6.49 8.59
C GLY A 233 19.47 -6.56 7.15
N ILE A 234 19.46 -7.77 6.58
CA ILE A 234 20.01 -8.05 5.24
C ILE A 234 18.87 -7.99 4.23
N MET A 235 19.09 -7.25 3.14
CA MET A 235 18.14 -7.25 2.01
C MET A 235 18.08 -8.64 1.37
N VAL A 236 16.87 -9.15 1.21
CA VAL A 236 16.55 -10.44 0.60
C VAL A 236 15.72 -10.22 -0.64
N GLU A 237 16.22 -10.72 -1.77
CA GLU A 237 15.51 -10.79 -3.03
C GLU A 237 15.18 -12.23 -3.37
N GLU A 238 13.94 -12.46 -3.78
CA GLU A 238 13.50 -13.77 -4.26
C GLU A 238 13.61 -13.80 -5.79
N TYR A 239 14.19 -14.86 -6.33
CA TYR A 239 14.37 -15.06 -7.77
C TYR A 239 13.39 -16.13 -8.25
N HIS A 240 12.54 -15.78 -9.21
CA HIS A 240 11.51 -16.65 -9.74
C HIS A 240 11.74 -16.85 -11.24
N SER A 241 12.09 -18.07 -11.64
CA SER A 241 12.15 -18.47 -13.06
C SER A 241 10.74 -18.79 -13.54
N LEU A 242 10.16 -17.91 -14.34
CA LEU A 242 8.75 -17.99 -14.72
C LEU A 242 8.59 -18.87 -15.97
N GLY A 243 8.53 -20.18 -15.76
CA GLY A 243 8.36 -21.24 -16.79
C GLY A 243 7.21 -22.21 -16.55
N GLY A 244 6.39 -21.94 -15.52
CA GLY A 244 5.21 -22.68 -15.05
C GLY A 244 4.55 -21.82 -13.98
N SER A 245 3.31 -22.11 -13.59
CA SER A 245 2.53 -21.34 -12.61
C SER A 245 3.39 -20.83 -11.46
N ALA A 246 3.62 -19.51 -11.43
CA ALA A 246 4.45 -18.90 -10.42
C ALA A 246 3.64 -18.79 -9.14
N LEU A 247 4.07 -19.47 -8.09
CA LEU A 247 3.64 -19.17 -6.74
C LEU A 247 4.17 -17.79 -6.39
N ALA A 248 3.37 -16.76 -6.64
CA ALA A 248 3.56 -15.45 -6.03
C ALA A 248 3.24 -15.58 -4.53
N SER A 249 4.09 -16.27 -3.77
CA SER A 249 4.05 -16.25 -2.30
C SER A 249 4.62 -14.91 -1.81
N MET A 250 4.05 -13.79 -2.27
CA MET A 250 4.55 -12.45 -1.95
C MET A 250 4.24 -12.02 -0.50
N LEU A 251 3.51 -12.85 0.26
CA LEU A 251 3.24 -12.65 1.67
C LEU A 251 3.34 -14.00 2.40
N LYS A 252 4.55 -14.46 2.69
CA LYS A 252 4.73 -15.51 3.70
C LYS A 252 4.63 -14.88 5.08
N SER A 253 3.57 -15.21 5.82
CA SER A 253 3.69 -15.23 7.28
C SER A 253 4.81 -16.23 7.61
N LYS A 254 5.81 -15.81 8.38
CA LYS A 254 6.75 -16.75 8.99
C LYS A 254 5.93 -17.56 10.00
N GLN A 255 5.47 -18.75 9.62
CA GLN A 255 5.17 -19.76 10.62
C GLN A 255 6.51 -20.13 11.27
N ARG A 256 6.59 -19.94 12.60
CA ARG A 256 7.64 -20.56 13.42
C ARG A 256 7.36 -22.05 13.53
#